data_AF-A0A960Y8F1-F1
#
_entry.id   AF-A0A960Y8F1-F1
#
_cell.length_a   1.000
_cell.length_b   1.000
_cell.length_c   1.000
_cell.angle_alpha   90.00
_cell.angle_beta   90.00
_cell.angle_gamma   90.00
#
_symmetry.space_group_name_H-M   'P 1'
#
loop_
_entity.id
_entity.type
_entity.pdbx_description
1 polymer ?
#
loop_
_entity_poly.entity_id
_entity_poly.type
_entity_poly.pdbx_seq_one_letter_code
_entity_poly.pdbx_strand_id
1 'polypeptide(L)'
;AAMSQTSTRVRAIVDELLALEPDLVIVLAGNNEGQQHATALNRALHRWVVYRELKTVLKPPAPPEERPYFTPQSDDLLGTRERFFENVDGMIAAAKAAGVPIAVGTLPINGYYTPDDRTLYESYPPMAPEVAGALAACRAGRFDEGITALADAQDAGWTLRALAECYELKGDFAAARRYGDLYVEQMPFNRIRPSYNDELRERVPGSGAILADLDRAARALSPQGIAPPELFVDYCHMRYEGYFEMSRTLIDALAKAGALPPMTLPAPTRDAILDAKGWRDTLAQSPPPYQPSPDWPAVVAALGAHP
;
A
#
# COMPACT_ATOMS: atom_id res chain seq x y z
N ALA A 1 -15.85 9.96 0.39
CA ALA A 1 -14.76 9.01 0.17
C ALA A 1 -15.26 7.61 0.48
N ALA A 2 -15.23 6.71 -0.50
CA ALA A 2 -15.58 5.31 -0.26
C ALA A 2 -14.34 4.65 0.37
N MET A 3 -14.30 4.58 1.70
CA MET A 3 -13.19 3.93 2.39
C MET A 3 -13.28 2.42 2.14
N SER A 4 -12.15 1.80 1.76
CA SER A 4 -12.02 0.36 1.45
C SER A 4 -12.90 -0.14 0.30
N GLN A 5 -12.46 0.05 -0.94
CA GLN A 5 -13.14 -0.42 -2.15
C GLN A 5 -12.24 -1.29 -3.00
N THR A 6 -12.82 -2.38 -3.53
CA THR A 6 -12.23 -3.18 -4.60
C THR A 6 -12.33 -2.46 -5.95
N SER A 7 -11.50 -2.85 -6.90
CA SER A 7 -11.53 -2.41 -8.31
C SER A 7 -12.90 -2.53 -8.96
N THR A 8 -13.73 -3.48 -8.52
CA THR A 8 -15.10 -3.64 -9.03
C THR A 8 -15.96 -2.43 -8.70
N ARG A 9 -15.90 -1.90 -7.47
CA ARG A 9 -16.64 -0.68 -7.14
C ARG A 9 -15.98 0.55 -7.76
N VAL A 10 -14.64 0.59 -7.81
CA VAL A 10 -13.92 1.71 -8.47
C VAL A 10 -14.34 1.83 -9.94
N ARG A 11 -14.44 0.70 -10.67
CA ARG A 11 -14.94 0.68 -12.04
C ARG A 11 -16.34 1.27 -12.17
N ALA A 12 -17.28 0.84 -11.32
CA ALA A 12 -18.63 1.41 -11.34
C ALA A 12 -18.64 2.92 -11.04
N ILE A 13 -17.74 3.41 -10.18
CA ILE A 13 -17.57 4.85 -9.94
C ILE A 13 -17.02 5.54 -11.18
N VAL A 14 -16.06 4.94 -11.89
CA VAL A 14 -15.56 5.49 -13.16
C VAL A 14 -16.68 5.61 -14.19
N ASP A 15 -17.51 4.58 -14.36
CA ASP A 15 -18.67 4.63 -15.26
C ASP A 15 -19.65 5.75 -14.88
N GLU A 16 -19.93 5.93 -13.58
CA GLU A 16 -20.74 7.04 -13.05
C GLU A 16 -20.09 8.42 -13.30
N LEU A 17 -18.77 8.54 -13.12
CA LEU A 17 -18.02 9.78 -13.32
C LEU A 17 -17.97 10.18 -14.79
N LEU A 18 -17.78 9.24 -15.72
CA LEU A 18 -17.72 9.54 -17.16
C LEU A 18 -19.03 10.15 -17.69
N ALA A 19 -20.17 9.83 -17.07
CA ALA A 19 -21.45 10.47 -17.40
C ALA A 19 -21.52 11.95 -16.99
N LEU A 20 -20.58 12.43 -16.18
CA LEU A 20 -20.43 13.84 -15.80
C LEU A 20 -19.45 14.61 -16.69
N GLU A 21 -18.99 13.99 -17.79
CA GLU A 21 -18.06 14.57 -18.78
C GLU A 21 -16.79 15.20 -18.16
N PRO A 22 -16.01 14.45 -17.36
CA PRO A 22 -14.82 15.00 -16.72
C PRO A 22 -13.70 15.22 -17.74
N ASP A 23 -12.86 16.23 -17.52
CA ASP A 23 -11.68 16.49 -18.37
C ASP A 23 -10.56 15.44 -18.18
N LEU A 24 -10.55 14.74 -17.04
CA LEU A 24 -9.55 13.76 -16.66
C LEU A 24 -10.12 12.80 -15.59
N VAL A 25 -9.79 11.52 -15.69
CA VAL A 25 -10.02 10.52 -14.64
C VAL A 25 -8.70 10.02 -14.07
N ILE A 26 -8.60 9.90 -12.75
CA ILE A 26 -7.42 9.35 -12.06
C ILE A 26 -7.88 8.14 -11.24
N VAL A 27 -7.26 6.98 -11.46
CA VAL A 27 -7.57 5.72 -10.78
C VAL A 27 -6.36 5.22 -10.01
N LEU A 28 -6.51 5.16 -8.68
CA LEU A 28 -5.56 4.57 -7.75
C LEU A 28 -6.30 3.44 -7.00
N ALA A 29 -6.10 2.19 -7.43
CA ALA A 29 -6.82 1.02 -6.90
C ALA A 29 -5.88 -0.18 -6.71
N GLY A 30 -6.19 -1.07 -5.76
CA GLY A 30 -5.38 -2.26 -5.48
C GLY A 30 -5.32 -2.69 -4.01
N ASN A 31 -5.31 -1.73 -3.08
CA ASN A 31 -5.18 -1.97 -1.63
C ASN A 31 -6.39 -2.71 -0.98
N ASN A 32 -7.34 -3.22 -1.76
CA ASN A 32 -8.45 -4.00 -1.19
C ASN A 32 -8.82 -5.17 -2.12
N GLU A 33 -8.00 -5.51 -3.10
CA GLU A 33 -8.29 -6.64 -3.97
C GLU A 33 -8.23 -7.95 -3.19
N GLY A 34 -9.29 -8.74 -3.32
CA GLY A 34 -9.46 -9.98 -2.57
C GLY A 34 -10.36 -9.83 -1.37
N GLN A 35 -10.74 -8.60 -0.97
CA GLN A 35 -11.68 -8.41 0.13
C GLN A 35 -12.99 -9.15 -0.15
N GLN A 36 -13.26 -10.14 0.69
CA GLN A 36 -14.54 -10.83 0.67
C GLN A 36 -15.58 -9.91 1.28
N HIS A 37 -16.23 -9.08 0.45
CA HIS A 37 -17.47 -8.47 0.88
C HIS A 37 -18.45 -9.60 1.23
N ALA A 38 -19.08 -9.51 2.39
CA ALA A 38 -20.23 -10.33 2.72
C ALA A 38 -21.16 -10.40 1.49
N THR A 39 -21.58 -11.62 1.14
CA THR A 39 -22.39 -12.09 -0.01
C THR A 39 -22.92 -11.08 -1.05
N ALA A 40 -23.12 -11.52 -2.31
CA ALA A 40 -23.78 -10.70 -3.34
C ALA A 40 -25.11 -10.06 -2.85
N LEU A 41 -25.84 -10.77 -1.99
CA LEU A 41 -27.01 -10.26 -1.27
C LEU A 41 -26.68 -9.08 -0.35
N ASN A 42 -25.64 -9.17 0.49
CA ASN A 42 -25.25 -8.05 1.36
C ASN A 42 -24.83 -6.82 0.53
N ARG A 43 -24.14 -7.02 -0.60
CA ARG A 43 -23.81 -5.92 -1.53
C ARG A 43 -25.06 -5.26 -2.11
N ALA A 44 -26.07 -6.04 -2.50
CA ALA A 44 -27.33 -5.51 -3.01
C ALA A 44 -28.10 -4.75 -1.91
N LEU A 45 -28.16 -5.31 -0.70
CA LEU A 45 -28.82 -4.70 0.45
C LEU A 45 -28.14 -3.42 0.92
N HIS A 46 -26.80 -3.34 0.89
CA HIS A 46 -26.05 -2.11 1.24
C HIS A 46 -26.30 -0.91 0.32
N ARG A 47 -26.90 -1.13 -0.86
CA ARG A 47 -27.36 -0.03 -1.72
C ARG A 47 -28.61 0.66 -1.16
N TRP A 48 -29.33 0.02 -0.25
CA TRP A 48 -30.56 0.55 0.32
C TRP A 48 -30.24 1.30 1.61
N VAL A 49 -30.47 2.62 1.62
CA VAL A 49 -30.26 3.49 2.79
C VAL A 49 -30.90 2.88 4.05
N VAL A 50 -32.14 2.39 3.91
CA VAL A 50 -32.91 1.76 4.99
C VAL A 50 -32.19 0.55 5.58
N TYR A 51 -31.60 -0.31 4.75
CA TYR A 51 -30.85 -1.47 5.25
C TYR A 51 -29.58 -1.07 5.98
N ARG A 52 -28.88 0.01 5.56
CA ARG A 52 -27.70 0.51 6.29
C ARG A 52 -28.06 1.00 7.69
N GLU A 53 -29.16 1.75 7.81
CA GLU A 53 -29.67 2.20 9.11
C GLU A 53 -30.13 1.01 9.96
N LEU A 54 -30.95 0.11 9.40
CA LEU A 54 -31.42 -1.10 10.09
C LEU A 54 -30.27 -2.00 10.54
N LYS A 55 -29.24 -2.17 9.71
CA LYS A 55 -28.07 -2.99 10.06
C LYS A 55 -27.34 -2.39 11.26
N THR A 56 -27.19 -1.06 11.32
CA THR A 56 -26.54 -0.37 12.42
C THR A 56 -27.33 -0.53 13.73
N VAL A 57 -28.66 -0.57 13.65
CA VAL A 57 -29.54 -0.79 14.82
C VAL A 57 -29.58 -2.25 15.25
N LEU A 58 -29.73 -3.18 14.29
CA LEU A 58 -29.90 -4.62 14.56
C LEU A 58 -28.60 -5.35 14.88
N LYS A 59 -27.49 -4.87 14.33
CA LYS A 59 -26.14 -5.39 14.56
C LYS A 59 -25.23 -4.18 14.76
N PRO A 60 -25.30 -3.53 15.93
CA PRO A 60 -24.37 -2.45 16.26
C PRO A 60 -22.96 -2.93 15.97
N PRO A 61 -22.11 -2.08 15.37
CA PRO A 61 -20.75 -2.48 15.06
C PRO A 61 -20.10 -2.93 16.37
N ALA A 62 -19.30 -4.00 16.30
CA ALA A 62 -18.56 -4.48 17.45
C ALA A 62 -17.82 -3.31 18.13
N PRO A 63 -17.60 -3.34 19.45
CA PRO A 63 -16.73 -2.39 20.11
C PRO A 63 -15.41 -2.22 19.33
N PRO A 64 -14.82 -1.02 19.23
CA PRO A 64 -13.60 -0.77 18.46
C PRO A 64 -12.49 -1.82 18.67
N GLU A 65 -12.33 -2.29 19.89
CA GLU A 65 -11.41 -3.35 20.33
C GLU A 65 -11.68 -4.73 19.72
N GLU A 66 -12.92 -5.01 19.30
CA GLU A 66 -13.35 -6.29 18.72
C GLU A 66 -13.45 -6.23 17.18
N ARG A 67 -13.23 -5.05 16.56
CA ARG A 67 -13.33 -4.92 15.11
C ARG A 67 -12.07 -5.47 14.44
N PRO A 68 -12.17 -6.47 13.55
CA PRO A 68 -11.01 -6.87 12.76
C PRO A 68 -10.63 -5.71 11.84
N TYR A 69 -9.39 -5.24 11.96
CA TYR A 69 -8.85 -4.18 11.10
C TYR A 69 -8.62 -4.67 9.66
N PHE A 70 -8.41 -5.98 9.49
CA PHE A 70 -8.28 -6.60 8.18
C PHE A 70 -9.53 -7.38 7.80
N THR A 71 -10.03 -7.08 6.62
CA THR A 71 -11.03 -7.89 5.96
C THR A 71 -10.36 -9.17 5.46
N PRO A 72 -10.92 -10.36 5.75
CA PRO A 72 -10.45 -11.61 5.15
C PRO A 72 -10.33 -11.48 3.64
N GLN A 73 -9.20 -11.94 3.12
CA GLN A 73 -8.94 -11.97 1.69
C GLN A 73 -9.40 -13.31 1.11
N SER A 74 -9.72 -13.30 -0.17
CA SER A 74 -10.06 -14.50 -0.92
C SER A 74 -8.84 -15.37 -1.14
N ASP A 75 -8.97 -16.68 -0.88
CA ASP A 75 -7.94 -17.68 -1.22
C ASP A 75 -7.80 -17.87 -2.74
N ASP A 76 -8.81 -17.46 -3.52
CA ASP A 76 -8.75 -17.40 -4.99
C ASP A 76 -7.91 -16.19 -5.46
N LEU A 77 -6.59 -16.33 -5.35
CA LEU A 77 -5.64 -15.28 -5.74
C LEU A 77 -5.63 -15.02 -7.25
N LEU A 78 -5.75 -16.07 -8.05
CA LEU A 78 -5.76 -15.97 -9.52
C LEU A 78 -7.01 -15.26 -10.01
N GLY A 79 -8.20 -15.69 -9.59
CA GLY A 79 -9.45 -15.03 -9.98
C GLY A 79 -9.58 -13.62 -9.41
N THR A 80 -8.95 -13.33 -8.26
CA THR A 80 -8.83 -11.95 -7.76
C THR A 80 -7.97 -11.10 -8.69
N ARG A 81 -6.81 -11.62 -9.11
CA ARG A 81 -5.91 -10.94 -10.04
C ARG A 81 -6.58 -10.68 -11.40
N GLU A 82 -7.18 -11.71 -12.00
CA GLU A 82 -7.86 -11.60 -13.28
C GLU A 82 -8.95 -10.53 -13.24
N ARG A 83 -9.80 -10.56 -12.22
CA ARG A 83 -10.86 -9.57 -12.03
C ARG A 83 -10.33 -8.15 -11.82
N PHE A 84 -9.22 -8.00 -11.09
CA PHE A 84 -8.57 -6.70 -10.92
C PHE A 84 -8.17 -6.12 -12.28
N PHE A 85 -7.47 -6.90 -13.10
CA PHE A 85 -7.02 -6.44 -14.41
C PHE A 85 -8.14 -6.29 -15.43
N GLU A 86 -9.14 -7.17 -15.43
CA GLU A 86 -10.37 -6.98 -16.22
C GLU A 86 -11.07 -5.65 -15.89
N ASN A 87 -11.08 -5.26 -14.60
CA ASN A 87 -11.65 -3.99 -14.18
C ASN A 87 -10.78 -2.80 -14.61
N VAL A 88 -9.46 -2.90 -14.48
CA VAL A 88 -8.52 -1.86 -14.94
C VAL A 88 -8.66 -1.66 -16.45
N ASP A 89 -8.61 -2.73 -17.23
CA ASP A 89 -8.75 -2.69 -18.69
C ASP A 89 -10.13 -2.13 -19.09
N GLY A 90 -11.19 -2.51 -18.35
CA GLY A 90 -12.53 -1.98 -18.54
C GLY A 90 -12.64 -0.47 -18.28
N MET A 91 -12.02 0.04 -17.22
CA MET A 91 -11.99 1.49 -16.92
C MET A 91 -11.24 2.27 -17.99
N ILE A 92 -10.11 1.74 -18.47
CA ILE A 92 -9.33 2.36 -19.55
C ILE A 92 -10.15 2.40 -20.85
N ALA A 93 -10.78 1.28 -21.21
CA ALA A 93 -11.60 1.20 -22.41
C ALA A 93 -12.80 2.16 -22.36
N ALA A 94 -13.46 2.28 -21.20
CA ALA A 94 -14.58 3.19 -21.00
C ALA A 94 -14.16 4.66 -21.15
N ALA A 95 -13.06 5.06 -20.50
CA ALA A 95 -12.54 6.43 -20.61
C ALA A 95 -12.13 6.76 -22.05
N LYS A 96 -11.45 5.82 -22.74
CA LYS A 96 -11.10 5.95 -24.15
C LYS A 96 -12.33 6.11 -25.05
N ALA A 97 -13.39 5.34 -24.82
CA ALA A 97 -14.63 5.45 -25.58
C ALA A 97 -15.34 6.79 -25.36
N ALA A 98 -15.24 7.36 -24.16
CA ALA A 98 -15.74 8.69 -23.83
C ALA A 98 -14.84 9.84 -24.32
N GLY A 99 -13.66 9.54 -24.88
CA GLY A 99 -12.68 10.56 -25.26
C GLY A 99 -12.03 11.29 -24.07
N VAL A 100 -12.09 10.70 -22.88
CA VAL A 100 -11.58 11.27 -21.63
C VAL A 100 -10.22 10.66 -21.31
N PRO A 101 -9.15 11.45 -21.11
CA PRO A 101 -7.87 10.96 -20.61
C PRO A 101 -8.03 10.26 -19.26
N ILE A 102 -7.32 9.15 -19.07
CA ILE A 102 -7.28 8.42 -17.80
C ILE A 102 -5.84 8.17 -17.37
N ALA A 103 -5.56 8.44 -16.10
CA ALA A 103 -4.33 8.03 -15.43
C ALA A 103 -4.60 6.86 -14.49
N VAL A 104 -3.76 5.84 -14.57
CA VAL A 104 -3.78 4.67 -13.68
C VAL A 104 -2.46 4.66 -12.91
N GLY A 105 -2.55 4.57 -11.59
CA GLY A 105 -1.35 4.55 -10.74
C GLY A 105 -1.06 3.19 -10.12
N THR A 106 0.23 2.88 -9.99
CA THR A 106 0.69 1.87 -9.03
C THR A 106 0.45 2.38 -7.61
N LEU A 107 0.44 1.50 -6.60
CA LEU A 107 0.30 1.93 -5.20
C LEU A 107 1.58 1.65 -4.41
N PRO A 108 2.10 2.63 -3.63
CA PRO A 108 3.23 2.40 -2.74
C PRO A 108 2.94 1.30 -1.72
N ILE A 109 3.95 0.49 -1.45
CA ILE A 109 3.85 -0.67 -0.56
C ILE A 109 4.73 -0.43 0.67
N ASN A 110 4.14 -0.48 1.87
CA ASN A 110 4.93 -0.62 3.09
C ASN A 110 5.35 -2.08 3.24
N GLY A 111 6.57 -2.41 2.81
CA GLY A 111 7.12 -3.76 2.88
C GLY A 111 7.45 -4.22 4.30
N TYR A 112 7.62 -3.27 5.24
CA TYR A 112 8.10 -3.55 6.59
C TYR A 112 7.01 -3.71 7.63
N TYR A 113 5.75 -3.40 7.28
CA TYR A 113 4.64 -3.49 8.20
C TYR A 113 4.51 -4.89 8.81
N THR A 114 4.53 -4.92 10.14
CA THR A 114 4.27 -6.09 10.98
C THR A 114 2.97 -5.87 11.75
N PRO A 115 2.06 -6.85 11.77
CA PRO A 115 0.85 -6.75 12.58
C PRO A 115 1.10 -6.65 14.10
N ASP A 116 2.34 -6.88 14.57
CA ASP A 116 2.69 -6.88 16.00
C ASP A 116 2.81 -5.48 16.63
N ASP A 117 2.90 -4.43 15.80
CA ASP A 117 2.98 -3.04 16.25
C ASP A 117 1.63 -2.58 16.83
N ARG A 118 1.43 -3.01 18.09
CA ARG A 118 0.46 -2.61 19.12
C ARG A 118 -0.53 -1.55 18.61
N THR A 119 -1.79 -1.90 18.40
CA THR A 119 -2.80 -1.78 19.47
C THR A 119 -4.14 -2.46 19.13
N LEU A 120 -4.25 -3.22 18.02
CA LEU A 120 -5.56 -3.51 17.41
C LEU A 120 -5.72 -4.94 16.84
N TYR A 121 -4.80 -5.87 17.15
CA TYR A 121 -4.67 -7.15 16.45
C TYR A 121 -4.59 -8.35 17.39
N GLU A 122 -5.71 -8.73 18.03
CA GLU A 122 -5.78 -9.96 18.84
C GLU A 122 -5.86 -11.24 17.99
N SER A 123 -6.05 -11.14 16.67
CA SER A 123 -6.37 -12.29 15.82
C SER A 123 -5.23 -12.80 14.93
N TYR A 124 -4.03 -12.19 14.96
CA TYR A 124 -2.91 -12.69 14.15
C TYR A 124 -2.07 -13.69 14.94
N PRO A 125 -1.74 -14.87 14.38
CA PRO A 125 -0.86 -15.80 15.07
C PRO A 125 0.49 -15.12 15.35
N PRO A 126 1.01 -15.22 16.58
CA PRO A 126 2.32 -14.69 16.89
C PRO A 126 3.36 -15.34 15.98
N MET A 127 4.46 -14.62 15.74
CA MET A 127 5.61 -15.18 15.05
C MET A 127 6.03 -16.50 15.70
N ALA A 128 6.18 -17.55 14.89
CA ALA A 128 6.58 -18.87 15.37
C ALA A 128 7.93 -18.78 16.12
N PRO A 129 8.11 -19.46 17.27
CA PRO A 129 9.33 -19.34 18.08
C PRO A 129 10.63 -19.61 17.32
N GLU A 130 10.60 -20.54 16.35
CA GLU A 130 11.73 -20.85 15.49
C GLU A 130 12.12 -19.67 14.57
N VAL A 131 11.13 -18.97 14.02
CA VAL A 131 11.35 -17.76 13.19
C VAL A 131 11.88 -16.63 14.06
N ALA A 132 11.31 -16.44 15.25
CA ALA A 132 11.77 -15.44 16.20
C ALA A 132 13.22 -15.68 16.65
N GLY A 133 13.59 -16.94 16.93
CA GLY A 133 14.95 -17.33 17.28
C GLY A 133 15.94 -17.08 16.14
N ALA A 134 15.56 -17.42 14.91
CA ALA A 134 16.39 -17.16 13.73
C ALA A 134 16.60 -15.66 13.46
N LEU A 135 15.54 -14.86 13.60
CA LEU A 135 15.62 -13.41 13.48
C LEU A 135 16.51 -12.79 14.58
N ALA A 136 16.42 -13.30 15.81
CA ALA A 136 17.31 -12.89 16.90
C ALA A 136 18.78 -13.20 16.61
N ALA A 137 19.07 -14.34 15.95
CA ALA A 137 20.44 -14.65 15.49
C ALA A 137 20.94 -13.62 14.46
N CYS A 138 20.11 -13.24 13.48
CA CYS A 138 20.45 -12.17 12.52
C CYS A 138 20.69 -10.82 13.20
N ARG A 139 19.83 -10.41 14.15
CA ARG A 139 20.01 -9.16 14.92
C ARG A 139 21.29 -9.16 15.75
N ALA A 140 21.77 -10.35 16.15
CA ALA A 140 23.05 -10.52 16.82
C ALA A 140 24.26 -10.65 15.85
N GLY A 141 24.07 -10.35 14.55
CA GLY A 141 25.11 -10.43 13.52
C GLY A 141 25.43 -11.84 13.03
N ARG A 142 24.72 -12.88 13.49
CA ARG A 142 24.91 -14.27 13.07
C ARG A 142 24.00 -14.60 11.89
N PHE A 143 24.24 -13.91 10.77
CA PHE A 143 23.35 -13.95 9.61
C PHE A 143 23.22 -15.34 8.97
N ASP A 144 24.33 -16.07 8.82
CA ASP A 144 24.29 -17.37 8.15
C ASP A 144 23.53 -18.41 9.02
N GLU A 145 23.70 -18.38 10.34
CA GLU A 145 22.91 -19.17 11.30
C GLU A 145 21.42 -18.85 11.18
N GLY A 146 21.06 -17.56 11.25
CA GLY A 146 19.66 -17.14 11.17
C GLY A 146 19.01 -17.47 9.83
N ILE A 147 19.67 -17.17 8.70
CA ILE A 147 19.14 -17.43 7.36
C ILE A 147 19.00 -18.94 7.10
N THR A 148 19.97 -19.76 7.53
CA THR A 148 19.84 -21.22 7.42
C THR A 148 18.70 -21.75 8.27
N ALA A 149 18.54 -21.27 9.51
CA ALA A 149 17.42 -21.70 10.37
C ALA A 149 16.04 -21.33 9.78
N LEU A 150 15.95 -20.21 9.05
CA LEU A 150 14.73 -19.82 8.35
C LEU A 150 14.37 -20.75 7.19
N ALA A 151 15.31 -21.49 6.61
CA ALA A 151 15.03 -22.42 5.51
C ALA A 151 14.16 -23.62 5.93
N ASP A 152 14.19 -24.00 7.21
CA ASP A 152 13.45 -25.13 7.77
C ASP A 152 12.12 -24.72 8.44
N ALA A 153 11.89 -23.41 8.60
CA ALA A 153 10.70 -22.88 9.24
C ALA A 153 9.43 -23.16 8.41
N GLN A 154 8.35 -23.57 9.08
CA GLN A 154 7.11 -23.98 8.42
C GLN A 154 6.18 -22.81 8.12
N ASP A 155 6.30 -21.70 8.87
CA ASP A 155 5.50 -20.51 8.65
C ASP A 155 6.12 -19.65 7.53
N ALA A 156 5.73 -19.92 6.29
CA ALA A 156 6.26 -19.21 5.13
C ALA A 156 6.07 -17.68 5.20
N GLY A 157 4.96 -17.20 5.76
CA GLY A 157 4.68 -15.76 5.85
C GLY A 157 5.66 -15.05 6.78
N TRP A 158 5.79 -15.53 8.02
CA TRP A 158 6.75 -14.98 8.98
C TRP A 158 8.19 -15.22 8.56
N THR A 159 8.47 -16.33 7.88
CA THR A 159 9.80 -16.65 7.34
C THR A 159 10.24 -15.64 6.28
N LEU A 160 9.39 -15.30 5.31
CA LEU A 160 9.71 -14.31 4.28
C LEU A 160 9.97 -12.93 4.89
N ARG A 161 9.18 -12.53 5.90
CA ARG A 161 9.40 -11.27 6.61
C ARG A 161 10.74 -11.25 7.36
N ALA A 162 11.06 -12.34 8.05
CA ALA A 162 12.31 -12.48 8.79
C ALA A 162 13.52 -12.51 7.84
N LEU A 163 13.42 -13.18 6.69
CA LEU A 163 14.45 -13.15 5.66
C LEU A 163 14.68 -11.72 5.15
N ALA A 164 13.61 -10.97 4.86
CA ALA A 164 13.73 -9.58 4.44
C ALA A 164 14.53 -8.73 5.45
N GLU A 165 14.24 -8.88 6.75
CA GLU A 165 14.95 -8.17 7.82
C GLU A 165 16.39 -8.65 7.98
N CYS A 166 16.64 -9.96 7.95
CA CYS A 166 17.98 -10.52 8.05
C CYS A 166 18.89 -9.99 6.93
N TYR A 167 18.39 -9.93 5.69
CA TYR A 167 19.17 -9.41 4.56
C TYR A 167 19.35 -7.91 4.61
N GLU A 168 18.37 -7.16 5.13
CA GLU A 168 18.53 -5.73 5.39
C GLU A 168 19.63 -5.47 6.42
N LEU A 169 19.61 -6.19 7.56
CA LEU A 169 20.65 -6.11 8.60
C LEU A 169 22.03 -6.52 8.07
N LYS A 170 22.09 -7.45 7.11
CA LYS A 170 23.32 -7.89 6.43
C LYS A 170 23.81 -6.86 5.37
N GLY A 171 22.99 -5.86 5.02
CA GLY A 171 23.29 -4.86 3.99
C GLY A 171 23.01 -5.32 2.56
N ASP A 172 22.39 -6.49 2.35
CA ASP A 172 21.97 -6.98 1.04
C ASP A 172 20.53 -6.52 0.75
N PHE A 173 20.40 -5.25 0.39
CA PHE A 173 19.10 -4.62 0.14
C PHE A 173 18.36 -5.20 -1.08
N ALA A 174 19.08 -5.82 -2.02
CA ALA A 174 18.46 -6.48 -3.16
C ALA A 174 17.71 -7.75 -2.71
N ALA A 175 18.34 -8.57 -1.87
CA ALA A 175 17.68 -9.72 -1.26
C ALA A 175 16.56 -9.28 -0.29
N ALA A 176 16.82 -8.26 0.55
CA ALA A 176 15.82 -7.72 1.46
C ALA A 176 14.54 -7.30 0.73
N ARG A 177 14.67 -6.53 -0.36
CA ARG A 177 13.56 -6.13 -1.22
C ARG A 177 12.82 -7.34 -1.78
N ARG A 178 13.54 -8.30 -2.35
CA ARG A 178 12.95 -9.50 -2.96
C ARG A 178 12.09 -10.27 -1.95
N TYR A 179 12.62 -10.52 -0.75
CA TYR A 179 11.86 -11.26 0.29
C TYR A 179 10.73 -10.42 0.87
N GLY A 180 10.90 -9.09 0.98
CA GLY A 180 9.83 -8.18 1.38
C GLY A 180 8.68 -8.18 0.37
N ASP A 181 8.98 -8.15 -0.93
CA ASP A 181 7.97 -8.23 -1.99
C ASP A 181 7.26 -9.59 -1.94
N LEU A 182 7.99 -10.71 -1.79
CA LEU A 182 7.39 -12.05 -1.63
C LEU A 182 6.51 -12.16 -0.37
N TYR A 183 6.89 -11.51 0.73
CA TYR A 183 6.07 -11.43 1.93
C TYR A 183 4.73 -10.74 1.65
N VAL A 184 4.73 -9.63 0.92
CA VAL A 184 3.48 -8.95 0.52
C VAL A 184 2.69 -9.78 -0.50
N GLU A 185 3.37 -10.52 -1.37
CA GLU A 185 2.73 -11.51 -2.25
C GLU A 185 2.05 -12.66 -1.49
N GLN A 186 2.57 -13.05 -0.34
CA GLN A 186 1.91 -14.07 0.44
C GLN A 186 0.83 -13.48 1.35
N MET A 187 1.13 -12.36 2.00
CA MET A 187 0.32 -11.75 3.05
C MET A 187 0.08 -10.26 2.75
N PRO A 188 -0.85 -9.95 1.82
CA PRO A 188 -1.00 -8.59 1.33
C PRO A 188 -1.58 -7.64 2.39
N PHE A 189 -2.41 -8.10 3.33
CA PHE A 189 -3.02 -7.26 4.38
C PHE A 189 -3.66 -5.97 3.84
N ASN A 190 -4.55 -6.07 2.85
CA ASN A 190 -5.10 -4.87 2.19
C ASN A 190 -4.01 -3.94 1.60
N ARG A 191 -2.86 -4.48 1.19
CA ARG A 191 -1.89 -3.81 0.32
C ARG A 191 -2.06 -4.35 -1.09
N ILE A 192 -1.77 -3.52 -2.09
CA ILE A 192 -1.55 -4.01 -3.44
C ILE A 192 -0.40 -5.03 -3.43
N ARG A 193 -0.51 -6.05 -4.26
CA ARG A 193 0.56 -7.02 -4.47
C ARG A 193 1.66 -6.41 -5.36
N PRO A 194 2.96 -6.62 -5.09
CA PRO A 194 4.03 -6.15 -5.96
C PRO A 194 3.85 -6.53 -7.44
N SER A 195 3.44 -7.77 -7.71
CA SER A 195 3.12 -8.31 -9.04
C SER A 195 2.00 -7.54 -9.73
N TYR A 196 1.06 -6.96 -8.98
CA TYR A 196 0.02 -6.14 -9.58
C TYR A 196 0.59 -4.80 -10.05
N ASN A 197 1.50 -4.20 -9.28
CA ASN A 197 2.22 -3.01 -9.73
C ASN A 197 3.09 -3.29 -10.97
N ASP A 198 3.76 -4.44 -11.02
CA ASP A 198 4.55 -4.85 -12.18
C ASP A 198 3.70 -5.02 -13.43
N GLU A 199 2.57 -5.70 -13.32
CA GLU A 199 1.67 -5.89 -14.46
C GLU A 199 0.96 -4.59 -14.88
N LEU A 200 0.67 -3.68 -13.95
CA LEU A 200 0.23 -2.32 -14.31
C LEU A 200 1.29 -1.58 -15.13
N ARG A 201 2.57 -1.69 -14.77
CA ARG A 201 3.68 -1.08 -15.53
C ARG A 201 3.79 -1.64 -16.95
N GLU A 202 3.46 -2.91 -17.14
CA GLU A 202 3.47 -3.56 -18.45
C GLU A 202 2.23 -3.19 -19.29
N ARG A 203 1.04 -3.24 -18.68
CA ARG A 203 -0.23 -3.08 -19.40
C ARG A 203 -0.56 -1.63 -19.78
N VAL A 204 -0.31 -0.68 -18.88
CA VAL A 204 -0.80 0.70 -19.04
C VAL A 204 -0.16 1.42 -20.25
N PRO A 205 1.18 1.41 -20.45
CA PRO A 205 1.82 2.19 -21.53
C PRO A 205 1.35 1.85 -22.97
N GLY A 206 0.80 0.66 -23.22
CA GLY A 206 0.28 0.26 -24.53
C GLY A 206 -1.22 0.56 -24.75
N SER A 207 -1.94 0.95 -23.71
CA SER A 207 -3.41 1.09 -23.73
C SER A 207 -3.88 2.48 -24.17
N GLY A 208 -3.00 3.47 -24.15
CA GLY A 208 -3.31 4.89 -24.31
C GLY A 208 -3.62 5.62 -22.99
N ALA A 209 -3.66 4.90 -21.86
CA ALA A 209 -3.75 5.50 -20.53
C ALA A 209 -2.38 6.00 -20.04
N ILE A 210 -2.41 6.92 -19.08
CA ILE A 210 -1.23 7.52 -18.44
C ILE A 210 -0.84 6.66 -17.24
N LEU A 211 0.41 6.21 -17.17
CA LEU A 211 0.93 5.51 -15.99
C LEU A 211 1.52 6.50 -14.98
N ALA A 212 1.00 6.50 -13.75
CA ALA A 212 1.62 7.16 -12.61
C ALA A 212 2.28 6.13 -11.68
N ASP A 213 3.60 5.92 -11.83
CA ASP A 213 4.31 4.88 -11.07
C ASP A 213 4.70 5.34 -9.64
N LEU A 214 3.70 5.42 -8.77
CA LEU A 214 3.84 5.88 -7.39
C LEU A 214 4.70 4.93 -6.52
N ASP A 215 4.59 3.62 -6.73
CA ASP A 215 5.42 2.65 -5.99
C ASP A 215 6.91 2.84 -6.28
N ARG A 216 7.29 3.03 -7.55
CA ARG A 216 8.68 3.30 -7.91
C ARG A 216 9.16 4.62 -7.32
N ALA A 217 8.32 5.65 -7.33
CA ALA A 217 8.66 6.93 -6.72
C ALA A 217 8.86 6.81 -5.21
N ALA A 218 8.01 6.06 -4.51
CA ALA A 218 8.17 5.82 -3.08
C ALA A 218 9.47 5.08 -2.75
N ARG A 219 9.82 4.05 -3.54
CA ARG A 219 11.09 3.31 -3.38
C ARG A 219 12.32 4.17 -3.67
N ALA A 220 12.22 5.11 -4.61
CA ALA A 220 13.33 6.01 -4.97
C ALA A 220 13.67 7.03 -3.87
N LEU A 221 12.79 7.21 -2.86
CA LEU A 221 13.07 8.05 -1.68
C LEU A 221 14.05 7.39 -0.70
N SER A 222 14.39 6.11 -0.90
CA SER A 222 15.39 5.38 -0.16
C SER A 222 16.56 5.00 -1.08
N PRO A 223 17.82 5.20 -0.68
CA PRO A 223 18.97 4.71 -1.44
C PRO A 223 19.00 3.16 -1.53
N GLN A 224 18.28 2.45 -0.65
CA GLN A 224 18.16 1.00 -0.66
C GLN A 224 17.12 0.49 -1.67
N GLY A 225 16.30 1.37 -2.26
CA GLY A 225 15.25 0.98 -3.20
C GLY A 225 14.07 0.26 -2.56
N ILE A 226 13.85 0.47 -1.27
CA ILE A 226 12.71 -0.02 -0.49
C ILE A 226 11.97 1.20 0.05
N ALA A 227 10.65 1.25 -0.07
CA ALA A 227 9.90 2.42 0.38
C ALA A 227 10.15 2.63 1.89
N PRO A 228 10.62 3.82 2.32
CA PRO A 228 10.87 4.09 3.73
C PRO A 228 9.59 3.88 4.57
N PRO A 229 9.64 3.12 5.68
CA PRO A 229 8.46 2.92 6.53
C PRO A 229 7.92 4.23 7.09
N GLU A 230 8.76 5.26 7.23
CA GLU A 230 8.39 6.60 7.69
C GLU A 230 7.46 7.34 6.73
N LEU A 231 7.27 6.85 5.50
CA LEU A 231 6.25 7.38 4.58
C LEU A 231 4.84 6.93 4.94
N PHE A 232 4.70 5.94 5.82
CA PHE A 232 3.43 5.28 6.13
C PHE A 232 3.01 5.51 7.58
N VAL A 233 1.70 5.58 7.78
CA VAL A 233 1.04 5.55 9.09
C VAL A 233 0.82 4.11 9.53
N ASP A 234 0.51 3.23 8.59
CA ASP A 234 0.26 1.80 8.81
C ASP A 234 0.72 0.96 7.61
N TYR A 235 0.05 -0.17 7.36
CA TYR A 235 0.36 -1.09 6.27
C TYR A 235 0.21 -0.49 4.87
N CYS A 236 -0.64 0.51 4.65
CA CYS A 236 -0.81 1.11 3.31
C CYS A 236 -1.13 2.60 3.29
N HIS A 237 -1.60 3.17 4.41
CA HIS A 237 -1.94 4.58 4.47
C HIS A 237 -0.66 5.39 4.66
N MET A 238 -0.50 6.43 3.85
CA MET A 238 0.68 7.27 3.89
C MET A 238 0.53 8.40 4.92
N ARG A 239 1.67 8.89 5.39
CA ARG A 239 1.76 10.19 6.06
C ARG A 239 1.66 11.31 5.03
N TYR A 240 1.53 12.54 5.50
CA TYR A 240 1.41 13.69 4.62
C TYR A 240 2.65 13.88 3.73
N GLU A 241 3.85 13.51 4.20
CA GLU A 241 5.08 13.51 3.40
C GLU A 241 4.96 12.54 2.23
N GLY A 242 4.49 11.32 2.50
CA GLY A 242 4.21 10.33 1.48
C GLY A 242 3.20 10.85 0.45
N TYR A 243 2.06 11.37 0.90
CA TYR A 243 1.06 11.94 -0.02
C TYR A 243 1.60 13.11 -0.84
N PHE A 244 2.47 13.95 -0.28
CA PHE A 244 3.10 15.05 -1.01
C PHE A 244 3.96 14.52 -2.16
N GLU A 245 4.85 13.56 -1.90
CA GLU A 245 5.71 12.98 -2.95
C GLU A 245 4.92 12.21 -4.01
N MET A 246 3.86 11.48 -3.61
CA MET A 246 3.00 10.78 -4.56
C MET A 246 2.20 11.75 -5.43
N SER A 247 1.73 12.86 -4.86
CA SER A 247 1.03 13.90 -5.61
C SER A 247 1.95 14.56 -6.63
N ARG A 248 3.20 14.86 -6.27
CA ARG A 248 4.21 15.37 -7.22
C ARG A 248 4.42 14.39 -8.37
N THR A 249 4.60 13.11 -8.06
CA THR A 249 4.80 12.06 -9.08
C THR A 249 3.61 11.96 -10.04
N LEU A 250 2.39 12.00 -9.51
CA LEU A 250 1.17 11.99 -10.31
C LEU A 250 1.07 13.22 -11.22
N ILE A 251 1.32 14.42 -10.68
CA ILE A 251 1.32 15.67 -11.45
C ILE A 251 2.36 15.63 -12.56
N ASP A 252 3.57 15.16 -12.27
CA ASP A 252 4.65 15.03 -13.26
C ASP A 252 4.27 14.05 -14.38
N ALA A 253 3.61 12.93 -14.05
CA ALA A 253 3.13 11.98 -15.04
C ALA A 253 2.06 12.59 -15.95
N LEU A 254 1.08 13.30 -15.38
CA LEU A 254 0.03 13.99 -16.13
C LEU A 254 0.58 15.13 -17.00
N ALA A 255 1.53 15.91 -16.48
CA ALA A 255 2.18 17.00 -17.21
C ALA A 255 3.00 16.47 -18.41
N LYS A 256 3.78 15.40 -18.22
CA LYS A 256 4.53 14.74 -19.30
C LYS A 256 3.62 14.20 -20.41
N ALA A 257 2.41 13.77 -20.05
CA ALA A 257 1.41 13.31 -20.99
C ALA A 257 0.62 14.45 -21.67
N GLY A 258 0.86 15.72 -21.29
CA GLY A 258 0.09 16.86 -21.80
C GLY A 258 -1.37 16.89 -21.31
N ALA A 259 -1.69 16.16 -20.24
CA ALA A 259 -3.03 16.05 -19.68
C ALA A 259 -3.36 17.15 -18.65
N LEU A 260 -2.39 18.01 -18.33
CA LEU A 260 -2.60 19.19 -17.50
C LEU A 260 -2.52 20.46 -18.35
N PRO A 261 -3.33 21.49 -18.03
CA PRO A 261 -3.12 22.80 -18.61
C PRO A 261 -1.73 23.35 -18.21
N PRO A 262 -1.16 24.28 -18.99
CA PRO A 262 0.06 24.97 -18.61
C PRO A 262 -0.08 25.58 -17.22
N MET A 263 0.71 25.10 -16.26
CA MET A 263 0.71 25.66 -14.91
C MET A 263 1.65 26.87 -14.86
N THR A 264 1.13 28.02 -14.43
CA THR A 264 1.89 29.26 -14.26
C THR A 264 2.28 29.51 -12.80
N LEU A 265 1.72 28.77 -11.86
CA LEU A 265 2.05 28.88 -10.44
C LEU A 265 3.32 28.08 -10.13
N PRO A 266 4.21 28.58 -9.26
CA PRO A 266 5.33 27.79 -8.77
C PRO A 266 4.80 26.56 -8.05
N ALA A 267 5.45 25.41 -8.26
CA ALA A 267 5.09 24.20 -7.56
C ALA A 267 5.16 24.45 -6.05
N PRO A 268 4.08 24.19 -5.28
CA PRO A 268 4.09 24.41 -3.85
C PRO A 268 5.17 23.53 -3.21
N THR A 269 5.94 24.10 -2.28
CA THR A 269 6.83 23.32 -1.43
C THR A 269 6.02 22.63 -0.34
N ARG A 270 6.56 21.54 0.22
CA ARG A 270 5.96 20.86 1.37
C ARG A 270 5.70 21.84 2.51
N ASP A 271 6.71 22.65 2.81
CA ASP A 271 6.68 23.67 3.86
C ASP A 271 5.56 24.69 3.63
N ALA A 272 5.40 25.19 2.40
CA ALA A 272 4.33 26.12 2.07
C ALA A 272 2.92 25.52 2.28
N ILE A 273 2.74 24.22 2.00
CA ILE A 273 1.46 23.54 2.26
C ILE A 273 1.22 23.40 3.76
N LEU A 274 2.23 23.00 4.52
CA LEU A 274 2.12 22.86 5.97
C LEU A 274 1.79 24.19 6.64
N ASP A 275 2.44 25.27 6.20
CA ASP A 275 2.18 26.63 6.68
C ASP A 275 0.77 27.08 6.33
N ALA A 276 0.35 26.91 5.08
CA ALA A 276 -0.99 27.30 4.62
C ALA A 276 -2.13 26.53 5.31
N LYS A 277 -1.86 25.31 5.80
CA LYS A 277 -2.84 24.48 6.50
C LYS A 277 -2.76 24.57 8.02
N GLY A 278 -1.76 25.26 8.58
CA GLY A 278 -1.52 25.29 10.03
C GLY A 278 -1.20 23.91 10.60
N TRP A 279 -0.62 23.01 9.80
CA TRP A 279 -0.41 21.62 10.20
C TRP A 279 0.88 21.39 10.99
N ARG A 280 1.84 22.33 10.94
CA ARG A 280 3.13 22.17 11.65
C ARG A 280 2.96 21.87 13.13
N ASP A 281 2.12 22.65 13.82
CA ASP A 281 1.91 22.50 15.26
C ASP A 281 1.11 21.23 15.60
N THR A 282 0.16 20.86 14.73
CA THR A 282 -0.66 19.64 14.90
C THR A 282 0.19 18.38 14.73
N LEU A 283 1.14 18.40 13.78
CA LEU A 283 2.03 17.28 13.51
C LEU A 283 3.12 17.15 14.58
N ALA A 284 3.61 18.26 15.14
CA ALA A 284 4.55 18.25 16.26
C ALA A 284 3.94 17.64 17.55
N GLN A 285 2.61 17.68 17.68
CA GLN A 285 1.86 17.10 18.80
C GLN A 285 1.39 15.67 18.55
N SER A 286 1.48 15.19 17.30
CA SER A 286 1.19 13.79 17.00
C SER A 286 2.22 12.91 17.71
N PRO A 287 1.84 11.70 18.18
CA PRO A 287 2.82 10.76 18.70
C PRO A 287 3.96 10.62 17.69
N PRO A 288 5.21 10.49 18.16
CA PRO A 288 6.35 10.35 17.27
C PRO A 288 6.05 9.24 16.25
N PRO A 289 6.64 9.32 15.04
CA PRO A 289 6.54 8.22 14.08
C PRO A 289 6.80 6.89 14.79
N TYR A 290 6.28 5.80 14.21
CA TYR A 290 6.76 4.44 14.51
C TYR A 290 8.22 4.55 14.92
N GLN A 291 8.49 4.34 16.21
CA GLN A 291 9.87 4.33 16.66
C GLN A 291 10.35 2.98 16.20
N PRO A 292 11.15 2.89 15.12
CA PRO A 292 11.78 1.63 14.81
C PRO A 292 12.46 1.13 16.06
N SER A 293 12.57 -0.20 16.20
CA SER A 293 13.27 -0.86 17.31
C SER A 293 14.41 0.03 17.82
N PRO A 294 14.57 0.25 19.15
CA PRO A 294 15.47 1.23 19.75
C PRO A 294 16.92 1.23 19.20
N ASP A 295 17.31 0.20 18.47
CA ASP A 295 18.58 0.02 17.78
C ASP A 295 18.68 0.73 16.40
N TRP A 296 17.61 1.24 15.81
CA TRP A 296 17.66 1.81 14.43
C TRP A 296 18.57 3.04 14.28
N PRO A 297 18.61 4.00 15.22
CA PRO A 297 19.62 5.05 15.18
C PRO A 297 21.06 4.49 15.25
N ALA A 298 21.27 3.37 15.94
CA ALA A 298 22.57 2.69 15.99
C ALA A 298 22.89 1.95 14.66
N VAL A 299 21.89 1.37 13.99
CA VAL A 299 22.02 0.81 12.63
C VAL A 299 22.37 1.90 11.62
N VAL A 300 21.68 3.05 11.66
CA VAL A 300 21.98 4.21 10.79
C VAL A 300 23.39 4.78 11.10
N ALA A 301 23.79 4.84 12.37
CA ALA A 301 25.13 5.26 12.76
C ALA A 301 26.23 4.27 12.34
N ALA A 302 25.97 2.97 12.37
CA ALA A 302 26.89 1.94 11.89
C ALA A 302 27.04 1.94 10.36
N LEU A 303 25.98 2.30 9.62
CA LEU A 303 26.00 2.43 8.16
C LEU A 303 26.65 3.72 7.67
N GLY A 304 26.79 4.74 8.53
CA GLY A 304 27.47 6.01 8.24
C GLY A 304 28.98 6.01 8.41
N ALA A 305 29.59 4.85 8.73
CA ALA A 305 31.01 4.71 9.06
C ALA A 305 31.75 3.71 8.16
N HIS A 306 31.52 3.73 6.85
CA HIS A 306 32.46 3.17 5.87
C HIS A 306 32.72 4.19 4.74
N PRO A 307 34.01 4.46 4.42
CA PRO A 307 34.41 5.43 3.40
C PRO A 307 34.05 4.99 1.97
#